data_AF-A0AAU4JMA7-F1
#
_entry.id   AF-A0AAU4JMA7-F1
#
_cell.length_a   1.000
_cell.length_b   1.000
_cell.length_c   1.000
_cell.angle_alpha   90.00
_cell.angle_beta   90.00
_cell.angle_gamma   90.00
#
_symmetry.space_group_name_H-M   'P 1'
#
loop_
_entity.id
_entity.type
_entity.pdbx_description
1 polymer ?
#
loop_
_entity_poly.entity_id
_entity_poly.type
_entity_poly.pdbx_seq_one_letter_code
_entity_poly.pdbx_strand_id
1 'polypeptide(L)'
;MRVGFGVSVFSQGEAIDPTDLLFALAPLVQSRGIEVHRSGNVLWFTGPQLSSLIELADPLATWWQEAVRVVDHQVDFRFVGPAGLDTTSYCRPDLAPGFIRHMIEHNSGTPSDASSAGLHRVF
;
A
#
# COMPACT_ATOMS: atom_id res chain seq x y z
N MET A 1 13.37 14.31 -1.00
CA MET A 1 11.92 14.48 -1.23
C MET A 1 11.26 13.20 -0.76
N ARG A 2 10.13 13.27 -0.05
CA ARG A 2 9.42 12.07 0.43
C ARG A 2 8.44 11.59 -0.63
N VAL A 3 8.29 10.27 -0.73
CA VAL A 3 7.34 9.58 -1.61
C VAL A 3 6.39 8.75 -0.76
N GLY A 4 5.21 8.43 -1.26
CA GLY A 4 4.26 7.66 -0.45
C GLY A 4 3.02 7.19 -1.19
N PHE A 5 2.41 6.14 -0.66
CA PHE A 5 1.20 5.51 -1.16
C PHE A 5 0.32 5.07 0.02
N GLY A 6 -0.98 4.96 -0.23
CA GLY A 6 -1.96 4.39 0.69
C GLY A 6 -2.28 2.95 0.32
N VAL A 7 -2.63 2.15 1.32
CA VAL A 7 -3.13 0.78 1.14
C VAL A 7 -4.43 0.62 1.92
N SER A 8 -5.42 -0.02 1.32
CA SER A 8 -6.59 -0.53 2.02
C SER A 8 -6.95 -1.92 1.51
N VAL A 9 -7.59 -2.72 2.35
CA VAL A 9 -7.89 -4.12 2.06
C VAL A 9 -9.39 -4.33 2.20
N PHE A 10 -9.98 -5.08 1.27
CA PHE A 10 -11.40 -5.38 1.27
C PHE A 10 -11.63 -6.89 1.11
N SER A 11 -12.70 -7.42 1.71
CA SER A 11 -13.22 -8.76 1.45
C SER A 11 -14.71 -8.63 1.17
N GLN A 12 -15.17 -9.19 0.04
CA GLN A 12 -16.59 -9.11 -0.37
C GLN A 12 -17.17 -7.68 -0.39
N GLY A 13 -16.33 -6.68 -0.70
CA GLY A 13 -16.72 -5.27 -0.71
C GLY A 13 -16.72 -4.59 0.66
N GLU A 14 -16.45 -5.32 1.75
CA GLU A 14 -16.26 -4.76 3.09
C GLU A 14 -14.79 -4.48 3.39
N ALA A 15 -14.50 -3.32 3.96
CA ALA A 15 -13.14 -2.95 4.33
C ALA A 15 -12.67 -3.77 5.55
N ILE A 16 -11.50 -4.37 5.46
CA ILE A 16 -10.85 -5.10 6.56
C ILE A 16 -10.09 -4.09 7.43
N ASP A 17 -10.14 -4.26 8.75
CA ASP A 17 -9.29 -3.47 9.66
C ASP A 17 -7.81 -3.79 9.37
N PRO A 18 -6.98 -2.79 9.02
CA PRO A 18 -5.59 -3.01 8.65
C PRO A 18 -4.65 -3.16 9.85
N THR A 19 -5.16 -3.36 11.08
CA THR A 19 -4.34 -3.51 12.29
C THR A 19 -3.37 -4.69 12.20
N ASP A 20 -3.83 -5.84 11.72
CA ASP A 20 -2.97 -7.03 11.57
C ASP A 20 -1.90 -6.81 10.50
N LEU A 21 -2.25 -6.11 9.41
CA LEU A 21 -1.30 -5.69 8.38
C LEU A 21 -0.23 -4.76 8.97
N LEU A 22 -0.62 -3.79 9.80
CA LEU A 22 0.31 -2.87 10.45
C LEU A 22 1.28 -3.63 11.37
N PHE A 23 0.80 -4.59 12.15
CA PHE A 23 1.65 -5.43 12.99
C PHE A 23 2.66 -6.24 12.18
N ALA A 24 2.24 -6.83 11.06
CA ALA A 24 3.11 -7.60 10.17
C ALA A 24 4.24 -6.74 9.57
N LEU A 25 3.98 -5.44 9.31
CA LEU A 25 4.94 -4.54 8.67
C LEU A 25 5.82 -3.76 9.66
N ALA A 26 5.45 -3.69 10.94
CA ALA A 26 6.09 -2.84 11.94
C ALA A 26 7.64 -2.97 11.99
N PRO A 27 8.23 -4.18 11.95
CA PRO A 27 9.70 -4.33 11.99
C PRO A 27 10.39 -3.67 10.78
N LEU A 28 9.82 -3.86 9.59
CA LEU A 28 10.39 -3.33 8.35
C LEU A 28 10.20 -1.80 8.27
N VAL A 29 9.02 -1.32 8.63
CA VAL A 29 8.69 0.11 8.67
C VAL A 29 9.69 0.88 9.56
N GLN A 30 9.96 0.36 10.76
CA GLN A 30 10.92 0.98 11.69
C GLN A 30 12.35 0.98 11.13
N SER A 31 12.82 -0.17 10.62
CA SER A 31 14.20 -0.29 10.12
C SER A 31 14.49 0.53 8.86
N ARG A 32 13.46 0.86 8.06
CA ARG A 32 13.59 1.63 6.82
C ARG A 32 13.24 3.11 6.96
N GLY A 33 12.90 3.57 8.17
CA GLY A 33 12.49 4.94 8.40
C GLY A 33 11.24 5.33 7.60
N ILE A 34 10.33 4.37 7.41
CA ILE A 34 9.05 4.59 6.77
C ILE A 34 8.08 5.12 7.83
N GLU A 35 7.42 6.22 7.53
CA GLU A 35 6.35 6.75 8.36
C GLU A 35 5.03 6.10 7.96
N VAL A 36 4.23 5.73 8.95
CA VAL A 36 2.90 5.15 8.72
C VAL A 36 1.84 6.00 9.40
N HIS A 37 0.81 6.36 8.65
CA HIS A 37 -0.35 7.09 9.13
C HIS A 37 -1.64 6.33 8.79
N ARG A 38 -2.53 6.15 9.76
CA ARG A 38 -3.83 5.51 9.55
C ARG A 38 -4.92 6.57 9.40
N SER A 39 -5.67 6.49 8.31
CA SER A 39 -6.89 7.29 8.09
C SER A 39 -8.05 6.34 7.77
N GLY A 40 -8.87 6.04 8.77
CA GLY A 40 -9.90 5.00 8.67
C GLY A 40 -9.28 3.62 8.40
N ASN A 41 -9.63 3.01 7.27
CA ASN A 41 -9.10 1.70 6.83
C ASN A 41 -7.95 1.81 5.81
N VAL A 42 -7.42 3.03 5.61
CA VAL A 42 -6.25 3.27 4.76
C VAL A 42 -5.00 3.43 5.62
N LEU A 43 -3.97 2.66 5.33
CA LEU A 43 -2.61 2.85 5.84
C LEU A 43 -1.79 3.61 4.80
N TRP A 44 -1.33 4.81 5.16
CA TRP A 44 -0.45 5.63 4.35
C TRP A 44 1.01 5.37 4.73
N PHE A 45 1.82 4.95 3.78
CA PHE A 45 3.26 4.74 3.92
C PHE A 45 4.00 5.89 3.26
N THR A 46 4.89 6.55 4.00
CA THR A 46 5.74 7.63 3.48
C THR A 46 7.19 7.30 3.74
N GLY A 47 8.01 7.27 2.69
CA GLY A 47 9.42 6.89 2.77
C GLY A 47 10.38 7.99 2.32
N PRO A 48 11.66 7.90 2.69
CA PRO A 48 12.69 8.83 2.22
C PRO A 48 13.00 8.66 0.72
N GLN A 49 12.75 7.47 0.17
CA GLN A 49 13.00 7.10 -1.23
C GLN A 49 12.10 5.95 -1.66
N LEU A 50 11.87 5.81 -2.97
CA LEU A 50 11.01 4.77 -3.54
C LEU A 50 11.54 3.35 -3.23
N SER A 51 12.85 3.15 -3.25
CA SER A 51 13.46 1.85 -2.95
C SER A 51 13.12 1.35 -1.54
N SER A 52 13.02 2.25 -0.55
CA SER A 52 12.58 1.88 0.81
C SER A 52 11.14 1.39 0.83
N LEU A 53 10.26 2.00 0.03
CA LEU A 53 8.86 1.60 -0.08
C LEU A 53 8.70 0.29 -0.86
N ILE A 54 9.50 0.07 -1.90
CA ILE A 54 9.50 -1.17 -2.68
C ILE A 54 9.77 -2.39 -1.79
N GLU A 55 10.57 -2.26 -0.73
CA GLU A 55 10.82 -3.37 0.19
C GLU A 55 9.56 -3.84 0.95
N LEU A 56 8.51 -3.02 1.00
CA LEU A 56 7.22 -3.45 1.55
C LEU A 56 6.54 -4.51 0.65
N ALA A 57 6.94 -4.68 -0.61
CA ALA A 57 6.23 -5.54 -1.56
C ALA A 57 6.11 -6.99 -1.10
N ASP A 58 7.21 -7.59 -0.67
CA ASP A 58 7.26 -8.99 -0.21
C ASP A 58 6.41 -9.24 1.05
N PRO A 59 6.51 -8.45 2.15
CA PRO A 59 5.68 -8.66 3.33
C PRO A 59 4.21 -8.30 3.09
N LEU A 60 3.91 -7.28 2.26
CA LEU A 60 2.54 -7.00 1.86
C LEU A 60 1.94 -8.18 1.06
N ALA A 61 2.71 -8.78 0.16
CA ALA A 61 2.27 -9.94 -0.61
C ALA A 61 2.06 -11.16 0.27
N THR A 62 2.99 -11.40 1.20
CA THR A 62 2.89 -12.49 2.18
C THR A 62 1.63 -12.34 3.02
N TRP A 63 1.41 -11.18 3.62
CA TRP A 63 0.23 -10.92 4.44
C TRP A 63 -1.05 -11.08 3.63
N TRP A 64 -1.11 -10.53 2.42
CA TRP A 64 -2.30 -10.61 1.58
C TRP A 64 -2.64 -12.06 1.20
N GLN A 65 -1.63 -12.87 0.88
CA GLN A 65 -1.81 -14.30 0.58
C GLN A 65 -2.29 -15.10 1.79
N GLU A 66 -1.75 -14.81 2.98
CA GLU A 66 -2.22 -15.42 4.23
C GLU A 66 -3.66 -15.02 4.52
N ALA A 67 -4.00 -13.74 4.36
CA ALA A 67 -5.36 -13.26 4.50
C ALA A 67 -6.31 -14.02 3.57
N VAL A 68 -6.01 -14.10 2.26
CA VAL A 68 -6.82 -14.86 1.28
C VAL A 68 -7.05 -16.31 1.71
N ARG A 69 -6.04 -16.98 2.26
CA ARG A 69 -6.18 -18.37 2.73
C ARG A 69 -7.12 -18.51 3.94
N VAL A 70 -7.14 -17.51 4.82
CA VAL A 70 -7.96 -17.54 6.05
C VAL A 70 -9.42 -17.22 5.75
N VAL A 71 -9.69 -16.28 4.83
CA VAL A 71 -11.07 -15.83 4.54
C VAL A 71 -11.77 -16.62 3.43
N ASP A 72 -11.13 -17.61 2.79
CA ASP A 72 -11.67 -18.47 1.71
C ASP A 72 -12.38 -17.70 0.57
N HIS A 73 -12.02 -16.42 0.39
CA HIS A 73 -12.72 -15.48 -0.46
C HIS A 73 -11.74 -14.51 -1.12
N GLN A 74 -12.24 -13.81 -2.15
CA GLN A 74 -11.52 -12.77 -2.87
C GLN A 74 -11.25 -11.57 -1.95
N VAL A 75 -9.97 -11.39 -1.58
CA VAL A 75 -9.49 -10.22 -0.86
C VAL A 75 -8.95 -9.23 -1.88
N ASP A 76 -9.58 -8.05 -1.97
CA ASP A 76 -9.10 -6.97 -2.82
C ASP A 76 -8.07 -6.13 -2.07
N PHE A 77 -6.96 -5.85 -2.71
CA PHE A 77 -5.89 -5.00 -2.23
C PHE A 77 -5.89 -3.71 -3.04
N ARG A 78 -6.11 -2.57 -2.38
CA ARG A 78 -6.25 -1.26 -3.02
C ARG A 78 -5.07 -0.38 -2.70
N PHE A 79 -4.51 0.24 -3.73
CA PHE A 79 -3.45 1.23 -3.64
C PHE A 79 -4.02 2.62 -3.91
N VAL A 80 -3.60 3.59 -3.11
CA VAL A 80 -3.96 4.99 -3.27
C VAL A 80 -2.70 5.78 -3.54
N GLY A 81 -2.65 6.49 -4.64
CA GLY A 81 -1.50 7.31 -5.03
C GLY A 81 -1.93 8.66 -5.58
N PRO A 82 -0.97 9.48 -6.04
CA PRO A 82 -1.26 10.78 -6.65
C PRO A 82 -2.17 10.70 -7.89
N ALA A 83 -2.11 9.58 -8.61
CA ALA A 83 -2.90 9.34 -9.82
C ALA A 83 -4.34 8.85 -9.53
N GLY A 84 -4.65 8.50 -8.28
CA GLY A 84 -5.97 8.00 -7.89
C GLY A 84 -5.90 6.68 -7.11
N LEU A 85 -6.89 5.82 -7.34
CA LEU A 85 -7.05 4.55 -6.66
C LEU A 85 -6.98 3.40 -7.65
N ASP A 86 -6.08 2.46 -7.37
CA ASP A 86 -5.99 1.18 -8.08
C ASP A 86 -6.46 0.04 -7.18
N THR A 87 -7.17 -0.92 -7.74
CA THR A 87 -7.63 -2.11 -7.02
C THR A 87 -7.11 -3.37 -7.70
N THR A 88 -6.60 -4.31 -6.92
CA THR A 88 -6.26 -5.65 -7.38
C THR A 88 -6.97 -6.72 -6.57
N SER A 89 -7.40 -7.76 -7.25
CA SER A 89 -8.07 -8.93 -6.64
C SER A 89 -7.29 -10.23 -6.90
N TYR A 90 -6.03 -10.08 -7.32
CA TYR A 90 -5.31 -11.09 -8.09
C TYR A 90 -5.01 -12.40 -7.33
N CYS A 91 -5.24 -13.54 -8.00
CA CYS A 91 -5.26 -14.89 -7.41
C CYS A 91 -4.10 -15.80 -7.89
N ARG A 92 -2.89 -15.25 -8.11
CA ARG A 92 -1.68 -16.07 -8.31
C ARG A 92 -0.60 -15.72 -7.29
N PRO A 93 -0.37 -16.59 -6.29
CA PRO A 93 0.59 -16.35 -5.23
C PRO A 93 2.03 -16.13 -5.73
N ASP A 94 2.41 -16.82 -6.82
CA ASP A 94 3.76 -16.74 -7.40
C ASP A 94 4.12 -15.37 -7.98
N LEU A 95 3.13 -14.55 -8.31
CA LEU A 95 3.32 -13.25 -8.97
C LEU A 95 2.97 -12.07 -8.06
N ALA A 96 2.44 -12.32 -6.85
CA ALA A 96 1.98 -11.26 -5.96
C ALA A 96 3.09 -10.26 -5.55
N PRO A 97 4.33 -10.67 -5.21
CA PRO A 97 5.36 -9.71 -4.83
C PRO A 97 5.75 -8.78 -5.97
N GLY A 98 5.92 -9.32 -7.19
CA GLY A 98 6.21 -8.54 -8.38
C GLY A 98 5.08 -7.57 -8.73
N PHE A 99 3.82 -8.01 -8.57
CA PHE A 99 2.66 -7.16 -8.78
C PHE A 99 2.58 -6.03 -7.76
N ILE A 100 2.69 -6.32 -6.46
CA ILE A 100 2.66 -5.29 -5.41
C ILE A 100 3.80 -4.29 -5.59
N ARG A 101 5.00 -4.76 -5.95
CA ARG A 101 6.11 -3.88 -6.28
C ARG A 101 5.74 -2.89 -7.39
N HIS A 102 5.17 -3.39 -8.49
CA HIS A 102 4.71 -2.53 -9.59
C HIS A 102 3.67 -1.50 -9.11
N MET A 103 2.73 -1.92 -8.25
CA MET A 103 1.72 -1.02 -7.69
C MET A 103 2.33 0.07 -6.80
N ILE A 104 3.33 -0.26 -5.98
CA ILE A 104 4.06 0.70 -5.15
C ILE A 104 4.81 1.69 -6.04
N GLU A 105 5.52 1.20 -7.06
CA GLU A 105 6.23 2.04 -8.04
C GLU A 105 5.27 3.02 -8.74
N HIS A 106 4.10 2.55 -9.15
CA HIS A 106 3.07 3.36 -9.79
C HIS A 106 2.44 4.40 -8.85
N ASN A 107 2.13 4.00 -7.61
CA ASN A 107 1.33 4.80 -6.68
C ASN A 107 2.14 5.68 -5.72
N SER A 108 3.47 5.52 -5.63
CA SER A 108 4.29 6.30 -4.69
C SER A 108 4.60 7.74 -5.16
N GLY A 109 4.17 8.11 -6.37
CA GLY A 109 4.49 9.38 -7.04
C GLY A 109 5.93 9.44 -7.54
N THR A 110 6.22 10.34 -8.49
CA THR A 110 7.61 10.59 -8.91
C THR A 110 8.25 11.65 -8.01
N PRO A 111 9.59 11.64 -7.84
CA PRO A 111 10.28 12.69 -7.09
C PRO A 111 10.02 14.12 -7.59
N SER A 112 9.49 14.31 -8.81
CA SER A 112 9.13 15.63 -9.35
C SER A 112 7.72 16.12 -8.98
N ASP A 113 6.85 15.27 -8.42
CA ASP A 113 5.43 15.61 -8.22
C ASP A 113 5.11 16.43 -6.97
N ALA A 114 6.07 16.61 -6.04
CA ALA A 114 5.84 17.49 -4.88
C ALA A 114 5.87 18.99 -5.20
N SER A 115 6.07 19.39 -6.47
CA SER A 115 5.80 20.78 -6.94
C SER A 115 4.38 20.98 -7.46
N SER A 116 3.54 19.94 -7.56
CA SER A 116 2.20 20.02 -8.14
C SER A 116 1.06 19.97 -7.12
N ALA A 117 1.34 19.67 -5.86
CA ALA A 117 0.34 19.70 -4.77
C ALA A 117 0.12 21.12 -4.19
N GLY A 118 0.62 22.15 -4.88
CA GLY A 118 0.26 23.54 -4.65
C GLY A 118 -0.96 23.91 -5.49
N LEU A 119 -2.05 24.26 -4.80
CA LEU A 119 -3.29 24.87 -5.32
C LEU A 119 -4.30 23.94 -5.99
N HIS A 120 -5.13 23.29 -5.17
CA HIS A 120 -6.59 23.36 -5.37
C HIS A 120 -7.30 23.39 -4.01
N ARG A 121 -7.24 24.56 -3.36
CA ARG A 121 -8.41 25.08 -2.63
C ARG A 121 -9.41 25.49 -3.69
N VAL A 122 -10.61 24.94 -3.72
CA VAL A 122 -11.87 25.66 -4.05
C VAL A 122 -13.05 24.77 -3.58
N PHE A 123 -13.78 25.33 -2.59
CA PHE A 123 -15.14 25.06 -2.05
C PHE A 123 -15.62 23.62 -1.78
#